data_AF-A0A0C6G0X4-F1
#
_entry.id   AF-A0A0C6G0X4-F1
#
_cell.length_a   1.000
_cell.length_b   1.000
_cell.length_c   1.000
_cell.angle_alpha   90.00
_cell.angle_beta   90.00
_cell.angle_gamma   90.00
#
_symmetry.space_group_name_H-M   'P 1'
#
loop_
_entity.id
_entity.type
_entity.pdbx_description
1 polymer ?
#
loop_
_entity_poly.entity_id
_entity_poly.type
_entity_poly.pdbx_seq_one_letter_code
_entity_poly.pdbx_strand_id
1 'polypeptide(L)'
;MSATAPARPSSEISPLLTEKHLIWGAAMKAQWRIFRGQDAGTHSRWRATKAVARVWEISNAVDAGTLDPAQAALELLRVELRLAQAADRKRRNS
;
A
#
# COMPACT_ATOMS: atom_id res chain seq x y z
N MET A 1 36.08 -19.33 -22.83
CA MET A 1 36.16 -19.38 -21.35
C MET A 1 35.36 -18.21 -20.83
N SER A 2 34.11 -18.44 -20.40
CA SER A 2 33.23 -17.37 -19.91
C SER A 2 33.48 -17.17 -18.42
N ALA A 3 33.95 -15.98 -18.04
CA ALA A 3 34.10 -15.60 -16.65
C ALA A 3 32.70 -15.47 -16.03
N THR A 4 32.37 -16.38 -15.11
CA THR A 4 31.21 -16.25 -14.24
C THR A 4 31.37 -14.96 -13.43
N ALA A 5 30.49 -13.98 -13.66
CA ALA A 5 30.48 -12.77 -12.85
C ALA A 5 30.34 -13.17 -11.37
N PRO A 6 31.15 -12.59 -10.45
CA PRO A 6 31.11 -12.97 -9.05
C PRO A 6 29.71 -12.68 -8.49
N ALA A 7 29.11 -13.67 -7.86
CA ALA A 7 27.86 -13.52 -7.14
C ALA A 7 28.06 -12.47 -6.04
N ARG A 8 27.28 -11.40 -6.08
CA ARG A 8 27.38 -10.27 -5.16
C ARG A 8 27.20 -10.78 -3.71
N PRO A 9 28.14 -10.53 -2.79
CA PRO A 9 27.99 -10.99 -1.41
C PRO A 9 26.80 -10.28 -0.76
N SER A 10 25.95 -11.02 -0.04
CA SER A 10 24.71 -10.52 0.59
C SER A 10 24.91 -9.33 1.54
N SER A 11 26.15 -9.05 1.94
CA SER A 11 26.56 -7.88 2.72
C SER A 11 26.56 -6.56 1.93
N GLU A 12 26.44 -6.58 0.61
CA GLU A 12 26.33 -5.38 -0.25
C GLU A 12 24.89 -4.90 -0.46
N ILE A 13 23.89 -5.65 0.01
CA ILE A 13 22.52 -5.10 0.10
C ILE A 13 22.59 -4.04 1.18
N SER A 14 22.57 -2.76 0.78
CA SER A 14 22.54 -1.66 1.73
C SER A 14 21.48 -1.94 2.80
N PRO A 15 21.73 -1.68 4.09
CA PRO A 15 20.73 -1.88 5.17
C PRO A 15 19.50 -0.96 5.06
N LEU A 16 19.27 -0.36 3.88
CA LEU A 16 18.41 0.78 3.60
C LEU A 16 16.98 0.44 3.17
N LEU A 17 16.55 -0.82 3.29
CA LEU A 17 15.14 -1.18 3.11
C LEU A 17 14.73 -2.15 4.21
N THR A 18 14.80 -1.70 5.47
CA THR A 18 13.98 -2.34 6.51
C THR A 18 12.54 -2.35 6.01
N GLU A 19 11.85 -3.48 6.15
CA GLU A 19 10.52 -3.76 5.58
C GLU A 19 9.50 -2.62 5.80
N LYS A 20 9.66 -1.87 6.89
CA LYS A 20 8.96 -0.62 7.21
C LYS A 20 8.99 0.44 6.08
N HIS A 21 10.12 0.67 5.43
CA HIS A 21 10.22 1.64 4.32
C HIS A 21 9.42 1.20 3.09
N LEU A 22 9.35 -0.11 2.84
CA LEU A 22 8.51 -0.66 1.77
C LEU A 22 7.03 -0.40 2.04
N ILE A 23 6.60 -0.47 3.31
CA ILE A 23 5.22 -0.15 3.70
C ILE A 23 4.90 1.32 3.54
N TRP A 24 5.83 2.21 3.90
CA TRP A 24 5.65 3.64 3.63
C TRP A 24 5.46 3.92 2.13
N GLY A 25 6.29 3.31 1.28
CA GLY A 25 6.13 3.42 -0.18
C GLY A 25 4.80 2.84 -0.69
N ALA A 26 4.35 1.71 -0.13
CA ALA A 26 3.06 1.11 -0.46
C ALA A 26 1.88 1.97 0.00
N ALA A 27 1.94 2.53 1.20
CA ALA A 27 0.93 3.42 1.76
C ALA A 27 0.77 4.69 0.92
N MET A 28 1.89 5.32 0.51
CA MET A 28 1.86 6.48 -0.39
C MET A 28 1.22 6.14 -1.74
N LYS A 29 1.57 5.00 -2.34
CA LYS A 29 0.95 4.54 -3.58
C LYS A 29 -0.55 4.28 -3.40
N ALA A 30 -0.97 3.66 -2.30
CA ALA A 30 -2.38 3.41 -2.00
C ALA A 30 -3.14 4.73 -1.85
N GLN A 31 -2.62 5.69 -1.08
CA GLN A 31 -3.24 7.03 -0.96
C GLN A 31 -3.40 7.71 -2.31
N TRP A 32 -2.36 7.67 -3.15
CA TRP A 32 -2.43 8.24 -4.50
C TRP A 32 -3.53 7.60 -5.35
N ARG A 33 -3.63 6.26 -5.35
CA ARG A 33 -4.71 5.55 -6.08
C ARG A 33 -6.10 5.89 -5.54
N ILE A 34 -6.23 6.04 -4.22
CA ILE A 34 -7.49 6.44 -3.59
C ILE A 34 -7.91 7.84 -4.05
N PHE A 35 -6.99 8.82 -4.06
CA PHE A 35 -7.30 10.16 -4.53
C PHE A 35 -7.62 10.19 -6.02
N ARG A 36 -6.86 9.46 -6.85
CA ARG A 36 -7.16 9.34 -8.29
C ARG A 36 -8.56 8.78 -8.55
N GLY A 37 -8.99 7.77 -7.79
CA GLY A 37 -10.35 7.24 -7.91
C GLY A 37 -11.43 8.21 -7.42
N GLN A 38 -11.12 9.06 -6.44
CA GLN A 38 -12.02 10.13 -6.00
C GLN A 38 -12.20 11.17 -7.13
N ASP A 39 -11.10 11.62 -7.72
CA ASP A 39 -11.11 12.63 -8.79
C ASP A 39 -11.81 12.11 -10.05
N ALA A 40 -11.66 10.81 -10.33
CA ALA A 40 -12.39 10.12 -11.40
C ALA A 40 -13.87 9.83 -11.07
N GLY A 41 -14.38 10.25 -9.90
CA GLY A 41 -15.77 10.01 -9.48
C GLY A 41 -16.12 8.54 -9.19
N THR A 42 -15.11 7.67 -9.09
CA THR A 42 -15.29 6.21 -8.87
C THR A 42 -15.84 5.91 -7.47
N HIS A 43 -15.41 6.69 -6.47
CA HIS A 43 -15.95 6.64 -5.11
C HIS A 43 -16.12 8.05 -4.56
N SER A 44 -17.02 8.21 -3.58
CA SER A 44 -17.30 9.53 -2.98
C SER A 44 -16.13 10.03 -2.15
N ARG A 45 -16.04 11.36 -1.97
CA ARG A 45 -15.07 12.01 -1.06
C ARG A 45 -15.08 11.37 0.33
N TRP A 46 -16.25 11.10 0.89
CA TRP A 46 -16.38 10.45 2.20
C TRP A 46 -15.71 9.07 2.24
N ARG A 47 -15.90 8.24 1.20
CA ARG A 47 -15.24 6.92 1.11
C ARG A 47 -13.73 7.05 0.93
N ALA A 48 -13.27 8.01 0.14
CA ALA A 48 -11.85 8.30 -0.03
C ALA A 48 -11.19 8.69 1.30
N THR A 49 -11.79 9.65 2.04
CA THR A 49 -11.30 10.09 3.35
C THR A 49 -11.21 8.94 4.34
N LYS A 50 -12.25 8.09 4.41
CA LYS A 50 -12.23 6.92 5.31
C LYS A 50 -11.12 5.92 4.94
N ALA A 51 -10.89 5.69 3.65
CA ALA A 51 -9.85 4.80 3.20
C ALA A 51 -8.44 5.36 3.48
N VAL A 52 -8.22 6.66 3.26
CA VAL A 52 -6.95 7.32 3.59
C VAL A 52 -6.68 7.29 5.08
N ALA A 53 -7.69 7.55 5.93
CA ALA A 53 -7.56 7.41 7.38
C ALA A 53 -7.11 6.00 7.77
N ARG A 54 -7.69 4.96 7.15
CA ARG A 54 -7.27 3.59 7.39
C ARG A 54 -5.83 3.31 6.96
N VAL A 55 -5.38 3.89 5.84
CA VAL A 55 -3.97 3.78 5.42
C VAL A 55 -3.05 4.41 6.48
N TRP A 56 -3.41 5.57 7.03
CA TRP A 56 -2.64 6.21 8.10
C TRP A 56 -2.58 5.36 9.38
N GLU A 57 -3.69 4.77 9.79
CA GLU A 57 -3.72 3.86 10.94
C GLU A 57 -2.77 2.66 10.75
N ILE A 58 -2.74 2.08 9.54
CA ILE A 58 -1.85 0.97 9.20
C ILE A 58 -0.38 1.42 9.27
N SER A 59 -0.04 2.56 8.67
CA SER A 59 1.32 3.11 8.74
C SER A 59 1.76 3.37 10.17
N ASN A 60 0.89 3.96 10.99
CA ASN A 60 1.19 4.22 12.41
C ASN A 60 1.39 2.93 13.21
N ALA A 61 0.63 1.86 12.91
CA ALA A 61 0.79 0.56 13.56
C ALA A 61 2.13 -0.11 13.21
N VAL A 62 2.57 0.01 11.94
CA VAL A 62 3.92 -0.42 11.55
C VAL A 62 4.99 0.43 12.21
N ASP A 63 4.78 1.76 12.28
CA ASP A 63 5.72 2.67 12.92
C ASP A 63 5.90 2.37 14.41
N ALA A 64 4.81 2.02 15.09
CA ALA A 64 4.78 1.61 16.49
C ALA A 64 5.25 0.16 16.74
N GLY A 65 5.54 -0.61 15.68
CA GLY A 65 5.94 -2.02 15.78
C GLY A 65 4.81 -2.96 16.24
N THR A 66 3.55 -2.51 16.19
CA THR A 66 2.39 -3.31 16.60
C THR A 66 1.76 -4.08 15.44
N LEU A 67 2.19 -3.79 14.21
CA LEU A 67 1.78 -4.50 13.00
C LEU A 67 3.00 -4.91 12.18
N ASP A 68 3.06 -6.20 11.84
CA ASP A 68 4.08 -6.75 10.96
C ASP A 68 3.98 -6.08 9.56
N PRO A 69 5.10 -5.66 8.95
CA PRO A 69 5.12 -5.10 7.60
C PRO A 69 4.38 -5.94 6.54
N ALA A 70 4.54 -7.26 6.51
CA ALA A 70 3.84 -8.13 5.56
C ALA A 70 2.32 -8.12 5.79
N GLN A 71 1.88 -8.08 7.06
CA GLN A 71 0.47 -7.94 7.41
C GLN A 71 -0.06 -6.55 7.02
N ALA A 72 0.75 -5.51 7.21
CA ALA A 72 0.41 -4.15 6.79
C ALA A 72 0.22 -4.04 5.28
N ALA A 73 1.10 -4.66 4.49
CA ALA A 73 0.97 -4.72 3.03
C ALA A 73 -0.37 -5.35 2.61
N LEU A 74 -0.76 -6.45 3.26
CA LEU A 74 -2.05 -7.10 3.02
C LEU A 74 -3.23 -6.20 3.42
N GLU A 75 -3.14 -5.50 4.55
CA GLU A 75 -4.18 -4.57 4.99
C GLU A 75 -4.35 -3.39 4.03
N LEU A 76 -3.26 -2.86 3.47
CA LEU A 76 -3.31 -1.81 2.45
C LEU A 76 -4.06 -2.29 1.20
N LEU A 77 -3.75 -3.49 0.71
CA LEU A 77 -4.47 -4.10 -0.42
C LEU A 77 -5.96 -4.28 -0.13
N ARG A 78 -6.31 -4.67 1.10
CA ARG A 78 -7.71 -4.82 1.53
C ARG A 78 -8.46 -3.49 1.53
N VAL A 79 -7.80 -2.37 1.87
CA VAL A 79 -8.40 -1.03 1.79
C VAL A 79 -8.80 -0.70 0.36
N GLU A 80 -7.88 -0.90 -0.59
CA GLU A 80 -8.12 -0.60 -2.00
C GLU A 80 -9.20 -1.52 -2.60
N LEU A 81 -9.16 -2.82 -2.28
CA LEU A 81 -10.16 -3.78 -2.73
C LEU A 81 -11.58 -3.40 -2.26
N ARG A 82 -11.74 -3.01 -0.99
CA ARG A 82 -13.05 -2.60 -0.44
C ARG A 82 -13.60 -1.37 -1.15
N LEU A 83 -12.74 -0.42 -1.55
CA LEU A 83 -13.16 0.73 -2.36
C LEU A 83 -13.62 0.30 -3.75
N ALA A 84 -12.85 -0.55 -4.43
CA ALA A 84 -13.20 -1.06 -5.75
C ALA A 84 -14.53 -1.82 -5.72
N GLN A 85 -14.74 -2.69 -4.74
CA GLN A 85 -16.00 -3.42 -4.54
C GLN A 85 -17.18 -2.48 -4.29
N ALA A 86 -16.99 -1.41 -3.51
CA ALA A 86 -18.03 -0.43 -3.27
C ALA A 86 -18.40 0.36 -4.52
N ALA A 87 -17.40 0.72 -5.34
CA ALA A 87 -17.61 1.39 -6.61
C ALA A 87 -18.37 0.50 -7.59
N ASP A 88 -17.99 -0.78 -7.68
CA ASP A 88 -18.66 -1.77 -8.52
C ASP A 88 -20.12 -2.00 -8.10
N ARG A 89 -20.39 -2.15 -6.79
CA ARG A 89 -21.76 -2.27 -6.27
C ARG A 89 -22.61 -1.04 -6.61
N LYS A 90 -22.03 0.17 -6.56
CA LYS A 90 -22.74 1.39 -6.98
C LYS A 90 -23.11 1.32 -8.46
N ARG A 91 -22.18 0.91 -9.33
CA ARG A 91 -22.41 0.78 -10.78
C ARG A 91 -23.51 -0.23 -11.10
N ARG A 92 -23.57 -1.35 -10.39
CA ARG A 92 -24.62 -2.38 -10.59
C ARG A 92 -26.02 -1.94 -10.13
N ASN A 93 -26.10 -0.96 -9.23
CA ASN A 93 -27.35 -0.48 -8.63
C ASN A 93 -27.78 0.90 -9.16
N SER A 94 -27.05 1.45 -10.13
CA SER A 94 -27.38 2.71 -10.82
C SER A 94 -27.97 2.39 -12.19
#